data_AF-A0A7V2U9S0-F1
#
_entry.id   AF-A0A7V2U9S0-F1
#
_cell.length_a   1.000
_cell.length_b   1.000
_cell.length_c   1.000
_cell.angle_alpha   90.00
_cell.angle_beta   90.00
_cell.angle_gamma   90.00
#
_symmetry.space_group_name_H-M   'P 1'
#
loop_
_entity.id
_entity.type
_entity.pdbx_description
1 polymer ?
#
loop_
_entity_poly.entity_id
_entity_poly.type
_entity_poly.pdbx_seq_one_letter_code
_entity_poly.pdbx_strand_id
1 'polypeptide(L)'
;MPLLKPLAERIVISPKKSDDAFSYVFAICYACERIADPAAISALEVLADKPGIAGSAIAFGADPRKSLGHVAERHAYLELCVGRALARCGSPRGYDILIGYLRDMRGVLARSAHDELVELSGSDLGHSPEPWQHWLAQAPRPLPLKPFLKRLE
;
A
#
# COMPACT_ATOMS: atom_id res chain seq x y z
N MET A 1 -6.04 -10.63 -15.14
CA MET A 1 -5.54 -9.50 -15.98
C MET A 1 -4.18 -9.84 -16.61
N PRO A 2 -4.11 -10.50 -17.78
CA PRO A 2 -2.88 -11.11 -18.29
C PRO A 2 -1.75 -10.12 -18.63
N LEU A 3 -2.07 -8.88 -18.99
CA LEU A 3 -1.08 -7.87 -19.36
C LEU A 3 -0.51 -7.09 -18.16
N LEU A 4 -1.13 -7.17 -16.98
CA LEU A 4 -0.77 -6.30 -15.86
C LEU A 4 0.61 -6.62 -15.28
N LYS A 5 0.93 -7.91 -15.12
CA LYS A 5 2.23 -8.34 -14.59
C LYS A 5 3.40 -7.96 -15.52
N PRO A 6 3.36 -8.25 -16.84
CA PRO A 6 4.38 -7.77 -17.76
C PRO A 6 4.55 -6.24 -17.76
N LEU A 7 3.47 -5.47 -17.57
CA LEU A 7 3.55 -4.02 -17.41
C LEU A 7 4.28 -3.62 -16.12
N ALA A 8 3.92 -4.22 -14.99
CA ALA A 8 4.59 -4.00 -13.71
C ALA A 8 6.09 -4.32 -13.74
N GLU A 9 6.47 -5.40 -14.43
CA GLU A 9 7.87 -5.81 -14.62
C GLU A 9 8.66 -4.74 -15.39
N ARG A 10 8.07 -4.13 -16.42
CA ARG A 10 8.70 -3.11 -17.26
C ARG A 10 8.84 -1.73 -16.62
N ILE A 11 8.09 -1.44 -15.55
CA ILE A 11 8.23 -0.18 -14.83
C ILE A 11 9.57 -0.16 -14.09
N VAL A 12 10.37 0.87 -14.36
CA VAL A 12 11.66 1.10 -13.69
C VAL A 12 11.48 2.25 -12.72
N ILE A 13 11.66 1.98 -11.42
CA ILE A 13 11.63 3.00 -10.37
C ILE A 13 13.08 3.37 -10.04
N SER A 14 13.36 4.67 -10.00
CA SER A 14 14.65 5.17 -9.53
C SER A 14 14.53 5.62 -8.07
N PRO A 15 15.39 5.13 -7.16
CA PRO A 15 15.36 5.60 -5.77
C PRO A 15 15.65 7.09 -5.58
N LYS A 16 16.20 7.77 -6.61
CA LYS A 16 16.70 9.15 -6.54
C LYS A 16 15.78 10.19 -7.21
N LYS A 17 14.77 9.76 -7.96
CA LYS A 17 13.86 10.66 -8.68
C LYS A 17 12.44 10.10 -8.67
N SER A 18 11.48 11.00 -8.67
CA SER A 18 10.08 10.66 -8.88
C SER A 18 9.61 11.30 -10.19
N ASP A 19 9.59 10.50 -11.25
CA ASP A 19 9.26 10.87 -12.62
C ASP A 19 7.95 10.19 -13.07
N ASP A 20 7.83 9.88 -14.36
CA ASP A 20 6.66 9.23 -14.97
C ASP A 20 6.32 7.86 -14.36
N ALA A 21 7.32 7.16 -13.82
CA ALA A 21 7.13 5.88 -13.15
C ALA A 21 6.16 5.98 -11.97
N PHE A 22 6.12 7.13 -11.28
CA PHE A 22 5.13 7.40 -10.23
C PHE A 22 3.71 7.29 -10.77
N SER A 23 3.42 7.96 -11.89
CA SER A 23 2.08 8.01 -12.48
C SER A 23 1.60 6.64 -12.92
N TYR A 24 2.49 5.80 -13.47
CA TYR A 24 2.13 4.44 -13.87
C TYR A 24 1.78 3.56 -12.67
N VAL A 25 2.61 3.56 -11.62
CA VAL A 25 2.34 2.77 -10.41
C VAL A 25 1.07 3.24 -9.73
N PHE A 26 0.89 4.56 -9.59
CA PHE A 26 -0.31 5.13 -9.01
C PHE A 26 -1.57 4.74 -9.79
N ALA A 27 -1.56 4.87 -11.12
CA ALA A 27 -2.70 4.51 -11.96
C ALA A 27 -3.06 3.01 -11.87
N ILE A 28 -2.05 2.12 -11.82
CA ILE A 28 -2.26 0.68 -11.63
C ILE A 28 -2.92 0.42 -10.28
N CYS A 29 -2.39 0.98 -9.19
CA CYS A 29 -2.95 0.78 -7.85
C CYS A 29 -4.38 1.32 -7.77
N TYR A 30 -4.61 2.53 -8.27
CA TYR A 30 -5.91 3.18 -8.29
C TYR A 30 -6.99 2.34 -9.01
N ALA A 31 -6.63 1.71 -10.13
CA ALA A 31 -7.52 0.80 -10.86
C ALA A 31 -7.76 -0.50 -10.08
N CYS A 32 -6.69 -1.10 -9.54
CA CYS A 32 -6.78 -2.35 -8.78
C CYS A 32 -7.59 -2.20 -7.49
N GLU A 33 -7.48 -1.08 -6.78
CA GLU A 33 -8.28 -0.78 -5.58
C GLU A 33 -9.79 -0.79 -5.88
N ARG A 34 -10.19 -0.32 -7.06
CA ARG A 34 -11.60 -0.27 -7.50
C ARG A 34 -12.12 -1.60 -8.02
N ILE A 35 -11.28 -2.35 -8.72
CA ILE A 35 -11.67 -3.64 -9.30
C ILE A 35 -11.64 -4.75 -8.23
N ALA A 36 -10.63 -4.73 -7.35
CA ALA A 36 -10.38 -5.75 -6.32
C ALA A 36 -10.33 -7.19 -6.86
N ASP A 37 -9.67 -7.39 -8.01
CA ASP A 37 -9.50 -8.72 -8.64
C ASP A 37 -8.23 -9.42 -8.13
N PRO A 38 -8.32 -10.64 -7.55
CA PRO A 38 -7.17 -11.45 -7.15
C PRO A 38 -6.14 -11.67 -8.26
N ALA A 39 -6.55 -11.66 -9.53
CA ALA A 39 -5.64 -11.81 -10.66
C ALA A 39 -4.63 -10.65 -10.79
N ALA A 40 -4.84 -9.53 -10.08
CA ALA A 40 -3.89 -8.42 -10.01
C ALA A 40 -2.77 -8.63 -8.98
N ILE A 41 -2.93 -9.54 -8.00
CA ILE A 41 -1.99 -9.71 -6.87
C ILE A 41 -0.55 -9.89 -7.36
N SER A 42 -0.33 -10.80 -8.31
CA SER A 42 1.03 -11.09 -8.80
C SER A 42 1.72 -9.87 -9.45
N ALA A 43 0.97 -8.95 -10.05
CA ALA A 43 1.52 -7.72 -10.61
C ALA A 43 1.80 -6.69 -9.52
N LEU A 44 0.91 -6.58 -8.53
CA LEU A 44 1.07 -5.69 -7.39
C LEU A 44 2.23 -6.11 -6.48
N GLU A 45 2.49 -7.40 -6.34
CA GLU A 45 3.69 -7.93 -5.65
C GLU A 45 4.97 -7.49 -6.35
N VAL A 46 5.02 -7.56 -7.69
CA VAL A 46 6.16 -7.05 -8.47
C VAL A 46 6.39 -5.55 -8.21
N LEU A 47 5.32 -4.76 -8.09
CA LEU A 47 5.42 -3.34 -7.76
C LEU A 47 5.89 -3.12 -6.32
N ALA A 48 5.38 -3.91 -5.37
CA ALA A 48 5.74 -3.84 -3.96
C ALA A 48 7.24 -4.12 -3.74
N ASP A 49 7.85 -4.92 -4.60
CA ASP A 49 9.29 -5.25 -4.53
C ASP A 49 10.20 -4.26 -5.28
N LYS A 50 9.66 -3.24 -5.95
CA LYS A 50 10.50 -2.29 -6.71
C LYS A 50 11.39 -1.47 -5.77
N PRO A 51 12.67 -1.27 -6.14
CA PRO A 51 13.57 -0.37 -5.41
C PRO A 51 12.98 1.04 -5.33
N GLY A 52 12.90 1.58 -4.13
CA GLY A 52 12.28 2.88 -3.88
C GLY A 52 10.79 2.80 -3.55
N ILE A 53 10.10 1.68 -3.74
CA ILE A 53 8.76 1.46 -3.17
C ILE A 53 8.90 0.75 -1.82
N ALA A 54 9.52 -0.44 -1.82
CA ALA A 54 9.68 -1.24 -0.61
C ALA A 54 10.45 -0.49 0.50
N GLY A 55 9.93 -0.55 1.72
CA GLY A 55 10.59 -0.05 2.92
C GLY A 55 10.62 1.47 3.02
N SER A 56 9.65 2.16 2.43
CA SER A 56 9.58 3.62 2.41
C SER A 56 8.95 4.21 3.68
N ALA A 57 8.36 3.37 4.54
CA ALA A 57 7.84 3.78 5.85
C ALA A 57 8.97 4.30 6.77
N ILE A 58 8.69 5.34 7.55
CA ILE A 58 9.64 5.95 8.49
C ILE A 58 9.01 5.94 9.87
N ALA A 59 9.57 5.16 10.80
CA ALA A 59 9.02 5.04 12.15
C ALA A 59 9.03 6.36 12.93
N PHE A 60 8.00 6.58 13.75
CA PHE A 60 7.96 7.65 14.74
C PHE A 60 9.23 7.65 15.62
N GLY A 61 9.85 8.82 15.79
CA GLY A 61 11.10 8.98 16.53
C GLY A 61 12.37 8.79 15.70
N ALA A 62 12.27 8.40 14.43
CA ALA A 62 13.41 8.45 13.51
C ALA A 62 13.86 9.90 13.22
N ASP A 63 15.06 10.05 12.64
CA ASP A 63 15.55 11.37 12.22
C ASP A 63 14.56 12.02 11.23
N PRO A 64 13.93 13.15 11.58
CA PRO A 64 12.94 13.80 10.72
C PRO A 64 13.50 14.28 9.39
N ARG A 65 14.83 14.41 9.26
CA ARG A 65 15.46 14.72 7.96
C ARG A 65 15.22 13.65 6.92
N LYS A 66 14.89 12.41 7.33
CA LYS A 66 14.52 11.32 6.42
C LYS A 66 13.20 11.58 5.69
N SER A 67 12.33 12.46 6.20
CA SER A 67 11.11 12.87 5.50
C SER A 67 11.30 14.13 4.64
N LEU A 68 12.48 14.76 4.66
CA LEU A 68 12.74 15.98 3.89
C LEU A 68 13.09 15.60 2.44
N GLY A 69 12.07 15.45 1.60
CA GLY A 69 12.27 15.27 0.17
C GLY A 69 11.06 14.71 -0.57
N HIS A 70 10.65 15.41 -1.63
CA HIS A 70 9.50 15.02 -2.45
C HIS A 70 9.60 13.60 -3.03
N VAL A 71 10.80 13.10 -3.30
CA VAL A 71 11.02 11.72 -3.78
C VAL A 71 10.65 10.70 -2.70
N ALA A 72 11.16 10.86 -1.49
CA ALA A 72 10.89 9.95 -0.37
C ALA A 72 9.41 9.96 0.04
N GLU A 73 8.77 11.13 0.00
CA GLU A 73 7.32 11.25 0.26
C GLU A 73 6.49 10.52 -0.80
N ARG A 74 6.79 10.73 -2.08
CA ARG A 74 6.07 10.07 -3.18
C ARG A 74 6.27 8.56 -3.19
N HIS A 75 7.47 8.10 -2.87
CA HIS A 75 7.78 6.67 -2.73
C HIS A 75 7.00 6.00 -1.59
N ALA A 76 6.95 6.63 -0.42
CA ALA A 76 6.12 6.15 0.67
C ALA A 76 4.63 6.17 0.34
N TYR A 77 4.18 7.20 -0.39
CA TYR A 77 2.81 7.22 -0.88
C TYR A 77 2.51 6.08 -1.87
N LEU A 78 3.43 5.75 -2.78
CA LEU A 78 3.28 4.61 -3.70
C LEU A 78 3.24 3.29 -2.96
N GLU A 79 4.12 3.07 -1.97
CA GLU A 79 4.09 1.84 -1.17
C GLU A 79 2.77 1.70 -0.43
N LEU A 80 2.25 2.79 0.15
CA LEU A 80 0.93 2.81 0.75
C LEU A 80 -0.17 2.46 -0.27
N CYS A 81 -0.14 3.02 -1.48
CA CYS A 81 -1.09 2.69 -2.55
C CYS A 81 -1.02 1.21 -2.96
N VAL A 82 0.19 0.66 -3.08
CA VAL A 82 0.39 -0.77 -3.37
C VAL A 82 -0.18 -1.64 -2.24
N GLY A 83 0.04 -1.24 -0.98
CA GLY A 83 -0.55 -1.89 0.19
C GLY A 83 -2.07 -1.95 0.15
N ARG A 84 -2.74 -0.80 -0.11
CA ARG A 84 -4.20 -0.74 -0.27
C ARG A 84 -4.68 -1.66 -1.40
N ALA A 85 -4.07 -1.55 -2.59
CA ALA A 85 -4.44 -2.35 -3.75
C ALA A 85 -4.32 -3.85 -3.47
N LEU A 86 -3.21 -4.29 -2.88
CA LEU A 86 -2.99 -5.69 -2.48
C LEU A 86 -4.06 -6.16 -1.50
N ALA A 87 -4.33 -5.36 -0.46
CA ALA A 87 -5.27 -5.72 0.59
C ALA A 87 -6.71 -5.84 0.06
N ARG A 88 -7.13 -4.90 -0.81
CA ARG A 88 -8.43 -4.94 -1.48
C ARG A 88 -8.60 -6.12 -2.41
N CYS A 89 -7.54 -6.52 -3.11
CA CYS A 89 -7.50 -7.73 -3.92
C CYS A 89 -7.40 -9.04 -3.09
N GLY A 90 -7.36 -8.96 -1.76
CA GLY A 90 -7.35 -10.12 -0.86
C GLY A 90 -5.95 -10.67 -0.51
N SER A 91 -4.87 -9.92 -0.76
CA SER A 91 -3.52 -10.34 -0.37
C SER A 91 -3.19 -9.94 1.07
N PRO A 92 -2.71 -10.87 1.94
CA PRO A 92 -2.26 -10.53 3.29
C PRO A 92 -1.11 -9.54 3.30
N ARG A 93 -0.23 -9.59 2.29
CA ARG A 93 0.91 -8.68 2.16
C ARG A 93 0.47 -7.21 2.12
N GLY A 94 -0.71 -6.93 1.56
CA GLY A 94 -1.28 -5.59 1.57
C GLY A 94 -1.58 -5.09 2.98
N TYR A 95 -2.14 -5.95 3.82
CA TYR A 95 -2.37 -5.65 5.24
C TYR A 95 -1.05 -5.46 5.98
N ASP A 96 -0.04 -6.31 5.75
CA ASP A 96 1.28 -6.16 6.38
C ASP A 96 1.93 -4.80 6.07
N ILE A 97 1.83 -4.34 4.82
CA ILE A 97 2.31 -3.01 4.40
C ILE A 97 1.54 -1.92 5.17
N LEU A 98 0.20 -1.94 5.18
CA LEU A 98 -0.61 -0.94 5.88
C LEU A 98 -0.31 -0.92 7.39
N ILE A 99 -0.15 -2.09 8.01
CA ILE A 99 0.23 -2.23 9.42
C ILE A 99 1.58 -1.55 9.68
N GLY A 100 2.55 -1.72 8.77
CA GLY A 100 3.86 -1.05 8.84
C GLY A 100 3.78 0.47 8.82
N TYR A 101 2.74 1.04 8.21
CA TYR A 101 2.50 2.49 8.14
C TYR A 101 1.81 3.07 9.37
N LEU A 102 1.20 2.26 10.26
CA LEU A 102 0.45 2.77 11.42
C LEU A 102 1.25 3.68 12.35
N ARG A 103 2.57 3.50 12.37
CA ARG A 103 3.53 4.26 13.17
C ARG A 103 4.45 5.15 12.33
N ASP A 104 4.05 5.48 11.11
CA ASP A 104 4.81 6.38 10.26
C ASP A 104 4.86 7.79 10.85
N MET A 105 6.05 8.41 10.87
CA MET A 105 6.23 9.77 11.39
C MET A 105 5.46 10.82 10.56
N ARG A 106 5.17 10.53 9.29
CA ARG A 106 4.32 11.35 8.43
C ARG A 106 2.87 11.02 8.78
N GLY A 107 2.32 11.73 9.77
CA GLY A 107 1.01 11.41 10.34
C GLY A 107 -0.14 11.29 9.33
N VAL A 108 -0.04 11.91 8.15
CA VAL A 108 -1.00 11.71 7.04
C VAL A 108 -0.98 10.29 6.48
N LEU A 109 0.19 9.65 6.35
CA LEU A 109 0.32 8.27 5.89
C LEU A 109 -0.18 7.29 6.96
N ALA A 110 0.17 7.55 8.23
CA ALA A 110 -0.28 6.74 9.35
C ALA A 110 -1.81 6.73 9.51
N ARG A 111 -2.45 7.91 9.42
CA ARG A 111 -3.92 8.01 9.43
C ARG A 111 -4.54 7.33 8.21
N SER A 112 -3.98 7.52 7.02
CA SER A 112 -4.50 6.86 5.81
C SER A 112 -4.40 5.33 5.89
N ALA A 113 -3.33 4.78 6.47
CA ALA A 113 -3.19 3.34 6.67
C ALA A 113 -4.21 2.81 7.69
N HIS A 114 -4.39 3.55 8.79
CA HIS A 114 -5.40 3.25 9.81
C HIS A 114 -6.81 3.21 9.20
N ASP A 115 -7.24 4.27 8.54
CA ASP A 115 -8.59 4.38 7.97
C ASP A 115 -8.87 3.27 6.97
N GLU A 116 -7.87 2.91 6.16
CA GLU A 116 -7.97 1.79 5.24
C GLU A 116 -8.11 0.44 5.98
N LEU A 117 -7.30 0.19 7.02
CA LEU A 117 -7.40 -1.03 7.82
C LEU A 117 -8.76 -1.14 8.52
N VAL A 118 -9.32 -0.03 8.99
CA VAL A 118 -10.68 0.02 9.55
C VAL A 118 -11.72 -0.36 8.50
N GLU A 119 -11.64 0.21 7.31
CA GLU A 119 -12.56 -0.10 6.21
C GLU A 119 -12.44 -1.58 5.77
N LEU A 120 -11.21 -2.09 5.68
CA LEU A 120 -10.90 -3.45 5.25
C LEU A 120 -11.25 -4.52 6.28
N SER A 121 -11.14 -4.23 7.57
CA SER A 121 -11.47 -5.18 8.63
C SER A 121 -12.91 -5.05 9.13
N GLY A 122 -13.50 -3.86 9.05
CA GLY A 122 -14.74 -3.52 9.75
C GLY A 122 -14.55 -3.34 11.26
N SER A 123 -13.33 -3.12 11.73
CA SER A 123 -12.98 -2.96 13.15
C SER A 123 -11.95 -1.85 13.33
N ASP A 124 -12.04 -1.10 14.41
CA ASP A 124 -11.01 -0.12 14.80
C ASP A 124 -10.14 -0.72 15.92
N LEU A 125 -8.88 -0.98 15.59
CA LEU A 125 -7.88 -1.52 16.51
C LEU A 125 -6.77 -0.50 16.84
N GLY A 126 -6.98 0.78 16.48
CA GLY A 126 -6.06 1.89 16.74
C GLY A 126 -4.75 1.87 15.94
N HIS A 127 -3.75 2.61 16.42
CA HIS A 127 -2.46 2.82 15.72
C HIS A 127 -1.34 1.83 16.12
N SER A 128 -1.61 0.91 17.04
CA SER A 128 -0.62 -0.10 17.44
C SER A 128 -0.61 -1.26 16.44
N PRO A 129 0.55 -1.68 15.91
CA PRO A 129 0.62 -2.79 14.94
C PRO A 129 0.13 -4.14 15.48
N GLU A 130 0.34 -4.43 16.77
CA GLU A 130 0.19 -5.77 17.34
C GLU A 130 -1.27 -6.28 17.30
N PRO A 131 -2.30 -5.50 17.65
CA PRO A 131 -3.69 -5.88 17.46
C PRO A 131 -4.04 -6.24 16.00
N TRP A 132 -3.53 -5.48 15.03
CA TRP A 132 -3.80 -5.73 13.61
C TRP A 132 -3.13 -6.99 13.10
N GLN A 133 -1.90 -7.27 13.54
CA GLN A 133 -1.20 -8.52 13.23
C GLN A 133 -1.98 -9.73 13.77
N HIS A 134 -2.48 -9.62 15.00
CA HIS A 134 -3.32 -10.66 15.61
C HIS A 134 -4.65 -10.87 14.85
N TRP A 135 -5.29 -9.77 14.42
CA TRP A 135 -6.48 -9.83 13.57
C TRP A 135 -6.19 -10.51 12.23
N LEU A 136 -5.11 -10.13 11.54
CA LEU A 136 -4.74 -10.68 10.23
C LEU A 136 -4.42 -12.18 10.28
N ALA A 137 -3.85 -12.64 11.39
CA ALA A 137 -3.58 -14.06 11.63
C ALA A 137 -4.86 -14.90 11.79
N GLN A 138 -5.95 -14.30 12.27
CA GLN A 138 -7.24 -14.96 12.49
C GLN A 138 -8.26 -14.70 11.38
N ALA A 139 -7.97 -13.76 10.48
CA ALA A 139 -8.87 -13.40 9.40
C ALA A 139 -9.15 -14.61 8.47
N PRO A 140 -10.37 -14.71 7.92
CA PRO A 140 -10.77 -15.81 7.06
C PRO A 140 -9.87 -15.91 5.82
N ARG A 141 -9.70 -17.14 5.32
CA ARG A 141 -8.91 -17.42 4.12
C ARG A 141 -9.81 -18.07 3.06
N PRO A 142 -9.87 -17.53 1.82
CA PRO A 142 -9.18 -16.31 1.35
C PRO A 142 -9.69 -15.04 2.05
N LEU A 143 -8.85 -14.00 2.10
CA LEU A 143 -9.26 -12.70 2.65
C LEU A 143 -10.38 -12.11 1.77
N PRO A 144 -11.35 -11.38 2.35
CA PRO A 144 -12.44 -10.78 1.59
C PRO A 144 -11.94 -9.77 0.55
N LEU A 145 -12.52 -9.82 -0.65
CA LEU A 145 -12.31 -8.79 -1.67
C LEU A 145 -13.13 -7.55 -1.30
N LYS A 146 -12.49 -6.38 -1.32
CA LYS A 146 -13.13 -5.12 -0.91
C LYS A 146 -12.91 -4.00 -1.93
N PRO A 147 -13.66 -4.00 -3.05
CA PRO A 147 -13.65 -2.92 -4.02
C PRO A 147 -13.83 -1.54 -3.37
N PHE A 148 -13.05 -0.55 -3.79
CA PHE A 148 -13.23 0.82 -3.35
C PHE A 148 -14.37 1.51 -4.12
N LEU A 149 -15.52 1.67 -3.47
CA LEU A 149 -16.76 2.14 -4.10
C LEU A 149 -17.10 3.61 -3.81
N LYS A 150 -16.27 4.34 -3.04
CA LYS A 150 -16.51 5.77 -2.79
C LYS A 150 -16.51 6.52 -4.13
N ARG A 151 -17.57 7.30 -4.38
CA ARG A 151 -17.67 8.10 -5.61
C ARG A 151 -16.54 9.12 -5.66
N LEU A 152 -16.08 9.39 -6.86
CA LEU A 152 -15.33 10.61 -7.15
C LEU A 152 -16.36 11.73 -7.15
N GLU A 153 -16.30 12.59 -6.14
CA GLU A 153 -17.02 13.87 -6.13
C GLU A 153 -16.32 14.88 -7.05
#